data_AF-A0A6J4N504-F1
#
_entry.id   AF-A0A6J4N504-F1
#
_cell.length_a   1.000
_cell.length_b   1.000
_cell.length_c   1.000
_cell.angle_alpha   90.00
_cell.angle_beta   90.00
_cell.angle_gamma   90.00
#
_symmetry.space_group_name_H-M   'P 1'
#
loop_
_entity.id
_entity.type
_entity.pdbx_description
1 polymer ?
#
loop_
_entity_poly.entity_id
_entity_poly.type
_entity_poly.pdbx_seq_one_letter_code
_entity_poly.pdbx_strand_id
1 'polypeptide(L)'
;MPAADDLFRPTDDTQQGPRRVRAVADDADADAAREGAPRRPSGRVRHDEKMTVYVTADELLDIEHARLLLRREHGLAVDRGRLVREAVAMVLADLEAQGAESALVRRLVEE
;
A
#
# COMPACT_ATOMS: atom_id res chain seq x y z
N MET A 1 15.11 -40.22 25.08
CA MET A 1 14.83 -38.93 24.41
C MET A 1 13.94 -39.24 23.22
N PRO A 2 12.73 -38.66 23.09
CA PRO A 2 11.89 -38.87 21.91
C PRO A 2 12.57 -38.31 20.65
N ALA A 3 12.26 -38.89 19.48
CA ALA A 3 12.86 -38.50 18.20
C ALA A 3 12.09 -37.32 17.59
N ALA A 4 12.76 -36.50 16.76
CA ALA A 4 12.19 -35.28 16.18
C ALA A 4 10.93 -35.52 15.33
N ASP A 5 10.75 -36.74 14.81
CA ASP A 5 9.59 -37.13 14.01
C ASP A 5 8.29 -37.30 14.84
N ASP A 6 8.40 -37.39 16.17
CA ASP A 6 7.23 -37.44 17.06
C ASP A 6 6.56 -36.07 17.23
N LEU A 7 7.23 -34.97 16.83
CA LEU A 7 6.73 -33.60 16.99
C LEU A 7 5.76 -33.17 15.88
N PHE A 8 5.79 -33.86 14.74
CA PHE A 8 5.05 -33.49 13.53
C PHE A 8 3.92 -34.47 13.18
N ARG A 9 3.60 -35.42 14.07
CA ARG A 9 2.40 -36.26 13.89
C ARG A 9 1.14 -35.41 14.15
N PRO A 10 0.22 -35.32 13.18
CA PRO A 10 -1.12 -34.80 13.45
C PRO A 10 -1.81 -35.80 14.37
N THR A 11 -2.16 -35.38 15.59
CA THR A 11 -3.10 -36.12 16.42
C THR A 11 -4.46 -36.09 15.71
N ASP A 12 -4.99 -37.26 15.36
CA ASP A 12 -6.37 -37.44 14.94
C ASP A 12 -7.31 -37.04 16.09
N ASP A 13 -7.62 -35.75 16.16
CA ASP A 13 -8.61 -35.21 17.09
C ASP A 13 -10.00 -35.59 16.58
N THR A 14 -10.53 -36.62 17.24
CA THR A 14 -11.93 -36.99 17.14
C THR A 14 -12.76 -35.89 17.81
N GLN A 15 -13.67 -35.27 17.04
CA GLN A 15 -14.83 -34.49 17.48
C GLN A 15 -14.58 -33.13 18.17
N GLN A 16 -14.74 -32.05 17.41
CA GLN A 16 -15.40 -30.81 17.86
C GLN A 16 -15.87 -29.99 16.64
N GLY A 17 -17.16 -29.66 16.61
CA GLY A 17 -17.84 -28.99 15.50
C GLY A 17 -17.31 -27.60 15.12
N PRO A 18 -17.79 -27.00 14.02
CA PRO A 18 -17.17 -25.81 13.45
C PRO A 18 -17.34 -24.59 14.37
N ARG A 19 -16.25 -24.20 15.03
CA ARG A 19 -16.12 -22.90 15.69
C ARG A 19 -15.98 -21.83 14.59
N ARG A 20 -17.11 -21.29 14.14
CA ARG A 20 -17.12 -20.13 13.24
C ARG A 20 -16.47 -18.96 13.96
N VAL A 21 -15.29 -18.55 13.51
CA VAL A 21 -14.67 -17.29 13.91
C VAL A 21 -15.54 -16.18 13.33
N ARG A 22 -16.19 -15.41 14.20
CA ARG A 22 -17.01 -14.25 13.83
C ARG A 22 -16.04 -13.14 13.41
N ALA A 23 -15.91 -12.91 12.11
CA ALA A 23 -15.27 -11.70 11.60
C ALA A 23 -16.07 -10.50 12.15
N VAL A 24 -15.36 -9.56 12.77
CA VAL A 24 -15.95 -8.28 13.17
C VAL A 24 -16.18 -7.52 11.87
N ALA A 25 -17.43 -7.46 11.42
CA ALA A 25 -17.86 -6.52 10.41
C ALA A 25 -17.80 -5.14 11.07
N ASP A 26 -16.88 -4.29 10.60
CA ASP A 26 -16.93 -2.87 10.90
C ASP A 26 -17.92 -2.25 9.90
N ASP A 27 -18.85 -1.47 10.44
CA ASP A 27 -20.11 -1.08 9.84
C ASP A 27 -19.98 -0.41 8.47
N ALA A 28 -20.57 -1.05 7.45
CA ALA A 28 -20.97 -0.39 6.23
C ALA A 28 -22.35 0.24 6.46
N ASP A 29 -22.39 1.46 7.00
CA ASP A 29 -23.45 2.45 6.74
C ASP A 29 -23.13 3.77 7.44
N ALA A 30 -22.57 4.71 6.68
CA ALA A 30 -22.61 6.15 6.98
C ALA A 30 -22.38 6.95 5.69
N ASP A 31 -23.20 6.67 4.67
CA ASP A 31 -23.34 7.57 3.52
C ASP A 31 -24.37 8.65 3.88
N ALA A 32 -23.89 9.71 4.53
CA ALA A 32 -24.67 10.92 4.77
C ALA A 32 -23.74 12.14 4.83
N ALA A 33 -23.63 12.79 3.67
CA ALA A 33 -23.47 14.23 3.45
C ALA A 33 -22.56 15.03 4.42
N ARG A 34 -21.35 15.38 3.97
CA ARG A 34 -20.66 16.63 4.37
C ARG A 34 -19.79 17.17 3.22
N GLU A 35 -20.34 18.11 2.46
CA GLU A 35 -19.57 19.06 1.65
C GLU A 35 -18.70 19.93 2.58
N GLY A 36 -17.39 20.03 2.29
CA GLY A 36 -16.49 21.01 2.92
C GLY A 36 -15.40 20.50 3.88
N ALA A 37 -15.12 19.19 3.95
CA ALA A 37 -13.99 18.69 4.73
C ALA A 37 -12.72 18.53 3.86
N PRO A 38 -11.51 18.87 4.38
CA PRO A 38 -10.26 18.61 3.66
C PRO A 38 -10.17 17.13 3.29
N ARG A 39 -9.84 16.85 2.02
CA ARG A 39 -9.80 15.49 1.43
C ARG A 39 -9.05 14.56 2.36
N ARG A 40 -9.79 13.76 3.15
CA ARG A 40 -9.21 12.69 3.96
C ARG A 40 -8.50 11.76 2.98
N PRO A 41 -7.24 11.37 3.24
CA PRO A 41 -6.57 10.41 2.40
C PRO A 41 -7.42 9.15 2.38
N SER A 42 -7.93 8.84 1.21
CA SER A 42 -8.76 7.67 0.99
C SER A 42 -8.00 6.43 1.49
N GLY A 43 -8.70 5.53 2.18
CA GLY A 43 -8.12 4.32 2.74
C GLY A 43 -7.65 3.35 1.67
N ARG A 44 -8.01 2.08 1.79
CA ARG A 44 -7.67 1.07 0.78
C ARG A 44 -8.60 1.19 -0.43
N VAL A 45 -8.37 2.18 -1.28
CA VAL A 45 -9.05 2.36 -2.57
C VAL A 45 -8.83 1.12 -3.43
N ARG A 46 -9.91 0.57 -3.97
CA ARG A 46 -9.82 -0.43 -5.04
C ARG A 46 -9.44 0.31 -6.31
N HIS A 47 -8.30 -0.06 -6.87
CA HIS A 47 -7.88 0.36 -8.20
C HIS A 47 -8.26 -0.76 -9.17
N ASP A 48 -8.96 -0.41 -10.24
CA ASP A 48 -9.42 -1.38 -11.24
C ASP A 48 -8.31 -1.70 -12.24
N GLU A 49 -7.46 -0.72 -12.58
CA GLU A 49 -6.26 -0.96 -13.39
C GLU A 49 -5.00 -1.26 -12.55
N LYS A 50 -4.14 -2.14 -13.08
CA LYS A 50 -2.84 -2.48 -12.49
C LYS A 50 -1.69 -2.12 -13.43
N MET A 51 -0.78 -1.28 -12.96
CA MET A 51 0.53 -1.02 -13.58
C MET A 51 1.60 -1.85 -12.86
N THR A 52 2.54 -2.45 -13.59
CA THR A 52 3.70 -3.16 -13.03
C THR A 52 4.97 -2.53 -13.59
N VAL A 53 5.94 -2.23 -12.71
CA VAL A 53 7.21 -1.61 -13.09
C VAL A 53 8.34 -2.48 -12.54
N TYR A 54 9.38 -2.69 -13.35
CA TYR A 54 10.61 -3.32 -12.90
C TYR A 54 11.56 -2.24 -12.38
N VAL A 55 12.14 -2.49 -11.23
CA VAL A 55 13.13 -1.61 -10.59
C VAL A 55 14.35 -2.44 -10.24
N THR A 56 15.49 -1.77 -10.18
CA THR A 56 16.73 -2.34 -9.66
C THR A 56 16.62 -2.62 -8.16
N ALA A 57 17.58 -3.39 -7.63
CA ALA A 57 17.63 -3.66 -6.19
C ALA A 57 17.85 -2.38 -5.37
N ASP A 58 18.69 -1.46 -5.85
CA ASP A 58 19.03 -0.22 -5.17
C ASP A 58 17.81 0.73 -5.14
N GLU A 59 17.09 0.87 -6.25
CA GLU A 59 15.85 1.67 -6.29
C GLU A 59 14.77 1.11 -5.34
N LEU A 60 14.66 -0.22 -5.23
CA LEU A 60 13.74 -0.83 -4.28
C LEU A 60 14.14 -0.51 -2.82
N LEU A 61 15.43 -0.53 -2.51
CA LEU A 61 15.92 -0.15 -1.19
C LEU A 61 15.65 1.31 -0.88
N ASP A 62 15.84 2.22 -1.84
CA ASP A 62 15.52 3.64 -1.67
C ASP A 62 14.03 3.87 -1.38
N ILE A 63 13.15 3.14 -2.06
CA ILE A 63 11.70 3.16 -1.80
C ILE A 63 11.40 2.70 -0.36
N GLU A 64 12.00 1.60 0.10
CA GLU A 64 11.77 1.11 1.46
C GLU A 64 12.34 2.06 2.53
N HIS A 65 13.50 2.66 2.26
CA HIS A 65 14.09 3.66 3.14
C HIS A 65 13.18 4.89 3.26
N ALA A 66 12.66 5.41 2.14
CA ALA A 66 11.70 6.52 2.15
C ALA A 66 10.44 6.19 2.98
N ARG A 67 9.92 4.95 2.87
CA ARG A 67 8.78 4.51 3.69
C ARG A 67 9.09 4.53 5.19
N LEU A 68 10.29 4.10 5.58
CA LEU A 68 10.71 4.12 6.98
C LEU A 68 10.90 5.55 7.50
N LEU A 69 11.46 6.45 6.68
CA LEU A 69 11.61 7.87 7.02
C LEU A 69 10.25 8.53 7.24
N LEU A 70 9.29 8.34 6.33
CA LEU A 70 7.92 8.86 6.48
C LEU A 70 7.26 8.38 7.77
N ARG A 71 7.46 7.12 8.15
CA ARG A 71 6.95 6.58 9.41
C ARG A 71 7.65 7.19 10.63
N ARG A 72 8.96 7.35 10.59
CA ARG A 72 9.77 7.86 11.70
C ARG A 72 9.52 9.34 11.95
N GLU A 73 9.56 10.15 10.91
CA GLU A 73 9.57 11.61 11.01
C GLU A 73 8.17 12.21 11.00
N HIS A 74 7.23 11.58 10.30
CA HIS A 74 5.87 12.11 10.12
C HIS A 74 4.79 11.18 10.69
N GLY A 75 5.15 10.02 11.25
CA GLY A 75 4.16 9.05 11.75
C GLY A 75 3.31 8.41 10.64
N LEU A 76 3.71 8.56 9.37
CA LEU A 76 2.94 8.11 8.21
C LEU A 76 3.33 6.67 7.83
N ALA A 77 2.47 5.72 8.18
CA ALA A 77 2.59 4.34 7.69
C ALA A 77 2.01 4.24 6.27
N VAL A 78 2.88 4.25 5.26
CA VAL A 78 2.51 4.10 3.84
C VAL A 78 3.04 2.79 3.26
N ASP A 79 2.28 2.19 2.35
CA ASP A 79 2.75 1.09 1.50
C ASP A 79 3.42 1.62 0.22
N ARG A 80 4.12 0.73 -0.50
CA ARG A 80 4.81 1.05 -1.75
C ARG A 80 3.86 1.59 -2.82
N GLY A 81 2.70 0.96 -2.98
CA GLY A 81 1.74 1.35 -4.00
C GLY A 81 1.19 2.75 -3.77
N ARG A 82 0.88 3.08 -2.50
CA ARG A 82 0.49 4.44 -2.14
C ARG A 82 1.60 5.44 -2.40
N LEU A 83 2.84 5.15 -1.99
CA LEU A 83 3.98 6.05 -2.23
C LEU A 83 4.17 6.35 -3.73
N VAL A 84 4.16 5.31 -4.56
CA VAL A 84 4.31 5.45 -6.02
C VAL A 84 3.15 6.25 -6.63
N ARG A 85 1.90 6.01 -6.19
CA ARG A 85 0.75 6.78 -6.70
C ARG A 85 0.82 8.26 -6.36
N GLU A 86 1.22 8.62 -5.14
CA GLU A 86 1.39 10.03 -4.75
C GLU A 86 2.53 10.68 -5.56
N ALA A 87 3.64 9.98 -5.76
CA ALA A 87 4.74 10.46 -6.60
C ALA A 87 4.29 10.72 -8.04
N VAL A 88 3.57 9.77 -8.65
CA VAL A 88 3.02 9.93 -10.01
C VAL A 88 2.04 11.10 -10.08
N ALA A 89 1.15 11.24 -9.10
CA ALA A 89 0.20 12.35 -9.05
C ALA A 89 0.91 13.72 -8.98
N MET A 90 1.98 13.84 -8.18
CA MET A 90 2.78 15.07 -8.12
C MET A 90 3.43 15.40 -9.47
N VAL A 91 4.00 14.39 -10.14
CA VAL A 91 4.63 14.57 -11.46
C VAL A 91 3.61 14.97 -12.53
N LEU A 92 2.43 14.35 -12.54
CA LEU A 92 1.36 14.71 -13.48
C LEU A 92 0.83 16.12 -13.23
N ALA A 93 0.70 16.53 -11.97
CA ALA A 93 0.30 17.90 -11.63
C ALA A 93 1.34 18.94 -12.07
N ASP A 94 2.64 18.63 -11.94
CA ASP A 94 3.72 19.49 -12.46
C ASP A 94 3.66 19.62 -13.98
N LEU A 95 3.46 18.50 -14.69
CA LEU A 95 3.28 18.49 -16.14
C LEU A 95 2.06 19.31 -16.58
N GLU A 96 0.93 19.17 -15.90
CA GLU A 96 -0.27 19.96 -16.21
C GLU A 96 -0.05 21.46 -16.00
N ALA A 97 0.67 21.83 -14.94
CA ALA A 97 0.92 23.23 -14.60
C ALA A 97 1.98 23.90 -15.48
N GLN A 98 3.05 23.19 -15.85
CA GLN A 98 4.22 23.76 -16.55
C GLN A 98 4.31 23.35 -18.03
N GLY A 99 3.59 22.32 -18.45
CA GLY A 99 3.65 21.78 -19.81
C GLY A 99 5.06 21.37 -20.21
N ALA A 100 5.55 21.94 -21.32
CA ALA A 100 6.87 21.65 -21.87
C ALA A 100 8.04 22.01 -20.93
N GLU A 101 7.80 22.89 -19.97
CA GLU A 101 8.81 23.33 -19.00
C GLU A 101 8.87 22.45 -17.73
N SER A 102 8.02 21.42 -17.64
CA SER A 102 7.97 20.52 -16.49
C SER A 102 9.27 19.74 -16.31
N ALA A 103 9.55 19.36 -15.06
CA ALA A 103 10.74 18.58 -14.74
C ALA A 103 10.75 17.22 -15.44
N LEU A 104 9.56 16.65 -15.67
CA LEU A 104 9.40 15.40 -16.40
C LEU A 104 9.86 15.52 -17.86
N VAL A 105 9.38 16.54 -18.57
CA VAL A 105 9.74 16.74 -19.99
C VAL A 105 11.23 16.96 -20.15
N ARG A 106 11.84 17.79 -19.29
CA ARG A 106 13.29 18.04 -19.33
C ARG A 106 14.10 16.75 -19.15
N ARG A 107 13.76 15.92 -18.15
CA ARG A 107 14.44 14.63 -17.93
C ARG A 107 14.30 13.67 -19.11
N LEU A 108 13.10 13.55 -19.68
CA LEU A 108 12.84 12.61 -20.78
C LEU A 108 13.43 13.05 -22.13
N VAL A 109 13.81 14.32 -22.28
CA VAL A 109 14.46 14.84 -23.49
C VAL A 109 15.99 14.81 -23.37
N GLU A 110 16.53 14.92 -22.15
CA GLU A 110 17.96 14.89 -21.87
C GLU A 110 18.55 13.47 -21.73
N GLU A 111 17.69 12.47 -21.50
CA GLU A 111 18.02 11.03 -21.58
C GLU A 111 17.90 10.48 -23.01
#